data_AF-A0A2R6LUX7-F1
#
_entry.id   AF-A0A2R6LUX7-F1
#
_cell.length_a   1.000
_cell.length_b   1.000
_cell.length_c   1.000
_cell.angle_alpha   90.00
_cell.angle_beta   90.00
_cell.angle_gamma   90.00
#
_symmetry.space_group_name_H-M   'P 1'
#
loop_
_entity.id
_entity.type
_entity.pdbx_description
1 polymer ?
#
loop_
_entity_poly.entity_id
_entity_poly.type
_entity_poly.pdbx_seq_one_letter_code
_entity_poly.pdbx_strand_id
1 'polypeptide(L)'
;MTEAIYLDDATVRRTEATVERVDGDRVVLDRTVFYPAGVDPVRIVEIEGVDRTACGGTHVPSTEEIGRVRVTGRETRGSGEERLRFELE
;
A
#
# COMPACT_ATOMS: atom_id res chain seq x y z
N MET A 1 10.03 -3.36 10.81
CA MET A 1 9.20 -2.33 10.14
C MET A 1 7.79 -2.56 10.62
N THR A 2 7.08 -1.51 11.03
CA THR A 2 5.67 -1.61 11.42
C THR A 2 4.84 -2.18 10.27
N GLU A 3 4.10 -3.24 10.53
CA GLU A 3 3.15 -3.82 9.59
C GLU A 3 1.94 -2.92 9.41
N ALA A 4 1.66 -2.57 8.15
CA ALA A 4 0.60 -1.65 7.78
C ALA A 4 -0.67 -2.41 7.39
N ILE A 5 -1.44 -2.88 8.39
CA ILE A 5 -2.65 -3.69 8.21
C ILE A 5 -3.66 -3.00 7.28
N TYR A 6 -3.70 -1.68 7.29
CA TYR A 6 -4.58 -0.88 6.43
C TYR A 6 -4.30 -1.06 4.92
N LEU A 7 -3.12 -1.56 4.53
CA LEU A 7 -2.80 -1.89 3.14
C LEU A 7 -3.48 -3.18 2.70
N ASP A 8 -3.56 -4.18 3.58
CA ASP A 8 -4.20 -5.47 3.30
C ASP A 8 -5.73 -5.39 3.43
N ASP A 9 -6.21 -4.75 4.49
CA ASP A 9 -7.64 -4.49 4.67
C ASP A 9 -7.91 -3.19 5.44
N ALA A 10 -8.18 -2.13 4.69
CA ALA A 10 -8.54 -0.83 5.23
C ALA A 10 -9.88 -0.80 5.99
N THR A 11 -10.68 -1.88 5.98
CA THR A 11 -11.93 -1.93 6.75
C THR A 11 -11.70 -2.34 8.21
N VAL A 12 -10.52 -2.87 8.53
CA VAL A 12 -10.14 -3.25 9.90
C VAL A 12 -9.95 -1.98 10.74
N ARG A 13 -10.79 -1.84 11.77
CA ARG A 13 -10.80 -0.66 12.65
C ARG A 13 -10.10 -0.87 13.99
N ARG A 14 -9.72 -2.10 14.31
CA ARG A 14 -9.11 -2.49 15.59
C ARG A 14 -8.08 -3.58 15.34
N THR A 15 -6.96 -3.51 16.06
CA THR A 15 -5.94 -4.54 16.08
C THR A 15 -5.25 -4.56 17.44
N GLU A 16 -4.72 -5.72 17.83
CA GLU A 16 -3.77 -5.83 18.92
C GLU A 16 -2.36 -5.56 18.37
N ALA A 17 -1.56 -4.79 19.10
CA ALA A 17 -0.22 -4.41 18.70
C ALA A 17 0.71 -4.36 19.92
N THR A 18 1.98 -4.68 19.70
CA THR A 18 3.05 -4.58 20.68
C THR A 18 3.72 -3.21 20.58
N VAL A 19 3.98 -2.57 21.71
CA VAL A 19 4.80 -1.35 21.76
C VAL A 19 6.25 -1.75 21.58
N GLU A 20 6.85 -1.41 20.43
CA GLU A 20 8.27 -1.65 20.16
C GLU A 20 9.15 -0.61 20.88
N ARG A 21 8.72 0.65 20.91
CA ARG A 21 9.46 1.74 21.57
C ARG A 21 8.56 2.93 21.94
N VAL A 22 9.00 3.71 22.92
CA VAL A 22 8.44 5.01 23.30
C VAL A 22 9.47 6.10 23.04
N ASP A 23 9.07 7.14 22.31
CA ASP A 23 9.90 8.29 21.92
C ASP A 23 9.22 9.60 22.37
N GLY A 24 9.44 9.99 23.62
CA GLY A 24 8.81 11.18 24.20
C GLY A 24 7.29 11.03 24.28
N ASP A 25 6.57 11.81 23.48
CA ASP A 25 5.11 11.78 23.35
C ASP A 25 4.60 10.81 22.26
N ARG A 26 5.48 9.99 21.69
CA ARG A 26 5.16 9.06 20.59
C ARG A 26 5.40 7.60 21.00
N VAL A 27 4.60 6.70 20.43
CA VAL A 27 4.78 5.25 20.54
C VAL A 27 4.97 4.64 19.16
N VAL A 28 5.92 3.72 19.05
CA VAL A 28 6.17 2.91 17.85
C VAL A 28 5.58 1.53 18.11
N LEU A 29 4.70 1.08 17.21
CA LEU A 29 4.03 -0.21 17.28
C LEU A 29 4.59 -1.15 16.21
N ASP A 30 4.55 -2.45 16.47
CA ASP A 30 4.90 -3.50 15.50
C ASP A 30 3.89 -3.61 14.34
N ARG A 31 2.65 -3.19 14.56
CA ARG A 31 1.58 -3.13 13.55
C ARG A 31 0.57 -2.03 13.81
N THR A 32 -0.10 -1.56 12.75
CA THR A 32 -1.06 -0.46 12.84
C THR A 32 -2.22 -0.56 11.86
N VAL A 33 -3.40 -0.18 12.32
CA VAL A 33 -4.59 0.11 11.49
C VAL A 33 -4.69 1.58 11.10
N PHE A 34 -3.84 2.44 11.67
CA PHE A 34 -3.86 3.86 11.40
C PHE A 34 -3.22 4.15 10.04
N TYR A 35 -4.04 4.64 9.09
CA TYR A 35 -3.54 5.20 7.85
C TYR A 35 -2.82 6.52 8.13
N PRO A 36 -1.58 6.72 7.66
CA PRO A 36 -0.86 7.97 7.88
C PRO A 36 -1.63 9.12 7.22
N ALA A 37 -2.10 10.08 8.03
CA ALA A 37 -2.90 11.28 7.72
C ALA A 37 -4.38 11.30 8.17
N GLY A 38 -4.90 10.24 8.81
CA GLY A 38 -6.26 10.30 9.40
C GLY A 38 -7.39 10.45 8.37
N VAL A 39 -7.17 9.92 7.15
CA VAL A 39 -8.15 9.96 6.07
C VAL A 39 -9.27 8.96 6.37
N ASP A 40 -10.48 9.49 6.60
CA ASP A 40 -11.71 8.70 6.77
C ASP A 40 -12.86 9.38 6.01
N PRO A 41 -13.52 8.71 5.05
CA PRO A 41 -13.30 7.32 4.64
C PRO A 41 -12.01 7.12 3.82
N VAL A 42 -11.31 6.01 4.06
CA VAL A 42 -10.23 5.54 3.18
C VAL A 42 -10.84 5.10 1.86
N ARG A 43 -10.34 5.65 0.74
CA ARG A 43 -10.75 5.22 -0.60
C ARG A 43 -9.98 3.96 -1.00
N ILE A 44 -10.74 2.93 -1.36
CA ILE A 44 -10.22 1.66 -1.87
C ILE A 44 -10.45 1.59 -3.38
N VAL A 45 -9.41 1.20 -4.10
CA VAL A 45 -9.46 0.86 -5.51
C VAL A 45 -9.27 -0.65 -5.61
N GLU A 46 -10.16 -1.32 -6.32
CA GLU A 46 -10.19 -2.77 -6.45
C GLU A 46 -10.17 -3.15 -7.92
N ILE A 47 -9.29 -4.10 -8.26
CA ILE A 47 -9.31 -4.85 -9.51
C ILE A 47 -9.76 -6.26 -9.12
N GLU A 48 -11.00 -6.61 -9.47
CA GLU A 48 -11.65 -7.84 -8.99
C GLU A 48 -10.79 -9.09 -9.26
N GLY A 49 -10.53 -9.85 -8.19
CA GLY A 49 -9.72 -11.08 -8.25
C GLY A 49 -8.21 -10.87 -8.45
N VAL A 50 -7.73 -9.61 -8.47
CA VAL A 50 -6.31 -9.28 -8.67
C VAL A 50 -5.73 -8.50 -7.50
N ASP A 51 -6.32 -7.36 -7.13
CA ASP A 51 -5.78 -6.46 -6.11
C ASP A 51 -6.85 -5.58 -5.46
N ARG A 52 -6.64 -5.19 -4.20
CA ARG A 52 -7.51 -4.28 -3.45
C ARG A 52 -6.66 -3.38 -2.55
N THR A 53 -6.49 -2.13 -2.95
CA THR A 53 -5.50 -1.23 -2.33
C THR A 53 -6.08 0.13 -1.95
N ALA A 54 -5.61 0.71 -0.84
CA ALA A 54 -5.90 2.09 -0.47
C ALA A 54 -5.16 3.09 -1.38
N CYS A 55 -5.91 3.85 -2.20
CA CYS A 55 -5.33 4.80 -3.16
C CYS A 55 -6.18 6.06 -3.34
N GLY A 56 -5.51 7.22 -3.32
CA GLY A 56 -6.13 8.53 -3.56
C GLY A 56 -6.10 9.03 -5.02
N GLY A 57 -5.46 8.30 -5.94
CA GLY A 57 -5.26 8.72 -7.34
C GLY A 57 -6.50 8.61 -8.23
N THR A 58 -6.48 9.23 -9.41
CA THR A 58 -7.51 9.04 -10.43
C THR A 58 -7.19 7.79 -11.24
N HIS A 59 -8.10 6.82 -11.26
CA HIS A 59 -7.94 5.55 -11.98
C HIS A 59 -8.88 5.49 -13.19
N VAL A 60 -8.44 4.81 -14.24
CA VAL A 60 -9.32 4.36 -15.34
C VAL A 60 -10.35 3.34 -14.83
N PRO A 61 -11.52 3.22 -15.46
CA PRO A 61 -12.57 2.31 -15.01
C PRO A 61 -12.30 0.83 -15.33
N SER A 62 -11.37 0.51 -16.24
CA SER A 62 -10.97 -0.87 -16.56
C SER A 62 -9.49 -0.99 -16.92
N THR A 63 -8.90 -2.17 -16.73
CA THR A 63 -7.50 -2.44 -17.09
C THR A 63 -7.26 -2.42 -18.60
N GLU A 64 -8.31 -2.56 -19.41
CA GLU A 64 -8.22 -2.49 -20.88
C GLU A 64 -7.83 -1.09 -21.38
N GLU A 65 -8.22 -0.03 -20.67
CA GLU A 65 -7.85 1.35 -21.01
C GLU A 65 -6.36 1.65 -20.81
N ILE A 66 -5.64 0.82 -20.06
CA ILE A 66 -4.19 0.95 -19.85
C ILE A 66 -3.41 0.52 -21.11
N GLY A 67 -3.97 -0.40 -21.92
CA GLY A 67 -3.29 -0.96 -23.07
C GLY A 67 -2.21 -1.99 -22.68
N ARG A 68 -1.16 -2.09 -23.50
CA ARG A 68 -0.07 -3.05 -23.26
C ARG A 68 1.00 -2.42 -22.38
N VAL A 69 1.53 -3.22 -21.46
CA VAL A 69 2.63 -2.81 -20.58
C VAL A 69 3.92 -3.48 -21.03
N ARG A 70 4.98 -2.69 -21.25
CA ARG A 70 6.31 -3.18 -21.60
C ARG A 70 7.30 -2.88 -20.48
N VAL A 71 7.93 -3.91 -19.92
CA VAL A 71 9.02 -3.72 -18.95
C VAL A 71 10.28 -3.24 -19.68
N THR A 72 10.81 -2.10 -19.27
CA THR A 72 11.98 -1.44 -19.87
C THR A 72 13.24 -1.56 -19.03
N GLY A 73 13.14 -1.95 -17.77
CA GLY A 73 14.31 -2.23 -16.94
C GLY A 73 13.99 -2.87 -15.60
N ARG A 74 15.00 -3.56 -15.05
CA ARG A 74 14.98 -4.12 -13.70
C ARG A 74 16.28 -3.80 -12.98
N GLU A 75 16.22 -3.53 -11.69
CA GLU A 75 17.37 -3.17 -10.87
C GLU A 75 17.16 -3.66 -9.43
N THR A 76 18.09 -4.45 -8.90
CA THR A 76 18.08 -4.85 -7.47
C THR A 76 18.36 -3.62 -6.60
N ARG A 77 17.56 -3.41 -5.55
CA ARG A 77 17.72 -2.30 -4.59
C ARG A 77 18.22 -2.73 -3.22
N GLY A 78 18.43 -4.02 -3.02
CA GLY A 78 18.86 -4.61 -1.76
C GLY A 78 18.37 -6.05 -1.68
N SER A 79 18.58 -6.70 -0.53
CA SER A 79 18.05 -8.03 -0.28
C SER A 79 16.52 -8.02 -0.29
N GLY A 80 15.90 -8.66 -1.28
CA GLY A 80 14.45 -8.79 -1.39
C GLY A 80 13.74 -7.60 -2.06
N GLU A 81 14.47 -6.60 -2.54
CA GLU A 81 13.90 -5.42 -3.19
C GLU A 81 14.33 -5.33 -4.66
N GLU A 82 13.36 -5.20 -5.57
CA GLU A 82 13.59 -4.97 -7.00
C GLU A 82 12.83 -3.73 -7.45
N ARG A 83 13.46 -2.90 -8.28
CA ARG A 83 12.81 -1.81 -8.99
C ARG A 83 12.56 -2.23 -10.44
N LEU A 84 11.29 -2.27 -10.81
CA LEU A 84 10.82 -2.44 -12.18
C LEU A 84 10.52 -1.08 -12.81
N ARG A 85 11.00 -0.86 -14.04
CA ARG A 85 10.60 0.25 -14.91
C ARG A 85 9.79 -0.31 -16.06
N PHE A 86 8.69 0.37 -16.41
CA PHE A 86 7.81 -0.04 -17.50
C PHE A 86 7.26 1.19 -18.23
N GLU A 87 6.78 0.97 -19.44
CA GLU A 87 6.09 1.94 -20.30
C GLU A 87 4.75 1.35 -20.75
N LEU A 88 3.79 2.23 -21.04
CA LEU A 88 2.53 1.87 -21.69
C LEU A 88 2.70 2.07 -23.20
N GLU A 89 2.19 1.13 -24.00
CA GLU A 89 2.18 1.24 -25.47
C GLU A 89 0.98 2.05 -26.00
#